data_AF-A0A7S2NSF1-F1
#
_entry.id   AF-A0A7S2NSF1-F1
#
_cell.length_a   1.000
_cell.length_b   1.000
_cell.length_c   1.000
_cell.angle_alpha   90.00
_cell.angle_beta   90.00
_cell.angle_gamma   90.00
#
_symmetry.space_group_name_H-M   'P 1'
#
loop_
_entity.id
_entity.type
_entity.pdbx_description
1 polymer ?
#
loop_
_entity_poly.entity_id
_entity_poly.type
_entity_poly.pdbx_seq_one_letter_code
_entity_poly.pdbx_strand_id
1 'polypeptide(L)'
;MEEDDIRVIKQLVVEFPAGVAHRDKKGNLPARKIFENADDAATFFNYIDKEMREKRYKAEELVSSFIVEFVQRNDEVDWNFIVTMPTWFQREAVTQKVLQEQLNKNISTRPGTFIVLLDSFLAIAVVFVFRQLSIEVLSGEKQDHTSSNQAKTVFLYLTWFYLFFREAMQIKLLREKDRVIQYFDFSNILDFVSLILLLIFLVSLNFVGSSNPDSPARIFVSILTAVLWLQVLDTLTLLFLPFAKFVTGLVQVIRSLLPFILSLAIMVIAFAQMFSIIFYDSTLCDFDLNDLQDDVQVVRADFCLGYYSPEIYLRSYEMLSNFDINAFRGSRASIAIYVAFTFLIIIIVLNGVIIALVSSFYDDYKKQATQLFWLERLNLAVELEDTLIKPLRPMLSHMNGFFEDAEAKHGWGEGLFGALLLSYDDSRHNRRTRNHFFETYDVNGWHHVVQARLTWLTLDPSDPLHKVNISFTRWAGFIIIPLWFTVGLLSLGILWPPQLRECLGGPLETEEEE
;
A
#
# COMPACT_ATOMS: atom_id res chain seq x y z
N MET A 1 -14.35 10.41 -37.12
CA MET A 1 -13.42 11.51 -37.37
C MET A 1 -13.31 11.69 -38.86
N GLU A 2 -13.80 12.81 -39.32
CA GLU A 2 -13.56 13.26 -40.69
C GLU A 2 -12.08 13.67 -40.83
N GLU A 3 -11.57 13.68 -42.05
CA GLU A 3 -10.17 14.01 -42.35
C GLU A 3 -9.77 15.42 -41.85
N ASP A 4 -10.76 16.28 -41.66
CA ASP A 4 -10.62 17.63 -41.09
C ASP A 4 -10.35 17.62 -39.57
N ASP A 5 -10.89 16.67 -38.80
CA ASP A 5 -10.60 16.54 -37.35
C ASP A 5 -9.13 16.18 -37.13
N ILE A 6 -8.60 15.28 -37.97
CA ILE A 6 -7.19 14.87 -37.94
C ILE A 6 -6.26 16.02 -38.33
N ARG A 7 -6.71 16.87 -39.26
CA ARG A 7 -5.98 18.09 -39.66
C ARG A 7 -5.92 19.09 -38.51
N VAL A 8 -7.04 19.32 -37.81
CA VAL A 8 -7.11 20.21 -36.65
C VAL A 8 -6.28 19.68 -35.49
N ILE A 9 -6.24 18.37 -35.27
CA ILE A 9 -5.39 17.73 -34.26
C ILE A 9 -3.91 17.86 -34.62
N LYS A 10 -3.54 17.64 -35.89
CA LYS A 10 -2.17 17.86 -36.38
C LYS A 10 -1.77 19.33 -36.33
N GLN A 11 -2.68 20.25 -36.65
CA GLN A 11 -2.46 21.68 -36.49
C GLN A 11 -2.36 22.07 -35.02
N LEU A 12 -3.18 21.50 -34.13
CA LEU A 12 -3.04 21.68 -32.69
C LEU A 12 -1.68 21.17 -32.24
N VAL A 13 -1.25 19.95 -32.57
CA VAL A 13 0.07 19.45 -32.14
C VAL A 13 1.24 20.26 -32.71
N VAL A 14 1.12 20.81 -33.92
CA VAL A 14 2.16 21.62 -34.58
C VAL A 14 2.13 23.10 -34.15
N GLU A 15 0.96 23.66 -33.88
CA GLU A 15 0.75 25.05 -33.43
C GLU A 15 0.61 25.16 -31.90
N PHE A 16 0.55 24.06 -31.15
CA PHE A 16 0.36 24.02 -29.68
C PHE A 16 1.35 24.91 -28.94
N PRO A 17 2.66 24.96 -29.30
CA PRO A 17 3.60 25.86 -28.64
C PRO A 17 3.23 27.35 -28.80
N ALA A 18 2.56 27.71 -29.90
CA ALA A 18 2.13 29.09 -30.20
C ALA A 18 0.70 29.39 -29.74
N GLY A 19 -0.21 28.41 -29.79
CA GLY A 19 -1.62 28.54 -29.42
C GLY A 19 -1.89 28.48 -27.91
N VAL A 20 -1.04 27.79 -27.13
CA VAL A 20 -1.11 27.73 -25.65
C VAL A 20 -0.82 29.10 -25.01
N ALA A 21 -0.27 30.06 -25.77
CA ALA A 21 -0.04 31.43 -25.31
C ALA A 21 -1.28 32.37 -25.43
N HIS A 22 -2.28 32.01 -26.24
CA HIS A 22 -3.47 32.86 -26.42
C HIS A 22 -4.61 32.45 -25.49
N ARG A 23 -4.76 33.22 -24.40
CA ARG A 23 -5.93 33.15 -23.51
C ARG A 23 -7.19 33.54 -24.27
N ASP A 24 -8.29 32.85 -24.01
CA ASP A 24 -9.59 33.37 -24.40
C ASP A 24 -9.92 34.67 -23.63
N LYS A 25 -10.97 35.39 -24.02
CA LYS A 25 -11.38 36.64 -23.36
C LYS A 25 -11.69 36.49 -21.86
N LYS A 26 -11.83 35.27 -21.35
CA LYS A 26 -12.06 34.95 -19.93
C LYS A 26 -10.79 34.52 -19.19
N GLY A 27 -9.65 34.49 -19.87
CA GLY A 27 -8.38 34.08 -19.29
C GLY A 27 -8.12 32.58 -19.30
N ASN A 28 -9.00 31.78 -19.90
CA ASN A 28 -8.88 30.33 -19.94
C ASN A 28 -8.00 29.88 -21.10
N LEU A 29 -7.28 28.77 -20.90
CA LEU A 29 -6.53 28.10 -21.96
C LEU A 29 -7.50 27.47 -22.97
N PRO A 30 -7.29 27.62 -24.29
CA PRO A 30 -8.11 26.96 -25.30
C PRO A 30 -8.07 25.42 -25.17
N ALA A 31 -6.97 24.86 -24.68
CA ALA A 31 -6.85 23.45 -24.33
C ALA A 31 -7.94 22.99 -23.34
N ARG A 32 -8.27 23.79 -22.32
CA ARG A 32 -9.33 23.45 -21.35
C ARG A 32 -10.68 23.25 -22.04
N LYS A 33 -11.03 24.07 -23.04
CA LYS A 33 -12.28 23.90 -23.80
C LYS A 33 -12.29 22.67 -24.70
N ILE A 34 -11.14 22.32 -25.27
CA ILE A 34 -10.97 21.09 -26.05
C ILE A 34 -11.14 19.86 -25.15
N PHE A 35 -10.69 19.96 -23.90
CA PHE A 35 -10.79 18.87 -22.92
C PHE A 35 -12.04 18.90 -22.03
N GLU A 36 -12.82 19.99 -22.03
CA GLU A 36 -14.10 20.10 -21.30
C GLU A 36 -15.16 19.17 -21.90
N ASN A 37 -15.05 18.81 -23.19
CA ASN A 37 -15.75 17.66 -23.75
C ASN A 37 -14.92 16.39 -23.53
N ALA A 38 -15.30 15.59 -22.54
CA ALA A 38 -14.64 14.32 -22.24
C ALA A 38 -14.59 13.36 -23.46
N ASP A 39 -15.61 13.40 -24.32
CA ASP A 39 -15.68 12.60 -25.55
C ASP A 39 -14.64 13.05 -26.60
N ASP A 40 -14.43 14.37 -26.74
CA ASP A 40 -13.44 14.93 -27.67
C ASP A 40 -12.02 14.66 -27.16
N ALA A 41 -11.80 14.76 -25.84
CA ALA A 41 -10.55 14.38 -25.19
C ALA A 41 -10.23 12.89 -25.40
N ALA A 42 -11.17 12.00 -25.10
CA ALA A 42 -10.98 10.56 -25.28
C ALA A 42 -10.68 10.20 -26.74
N THR A 43 -11.38 10.82 -27.69
CA THR A 43 -11.17 10.62 -29.13
C THR A 43 -9.79 11.11 -29.58
N PHE A 44 -9.39 12.30 -29.13
CA PHE A 44 -8.06 12.86 -29.34
C PHE A 44 -6.96 11.95 -28.81
N PHE A 45 -7.11 11.44 -27.58
CA PHE A 45 -6.13 10.56 -26.98
C PHE A 45 -6.11 9.15 -27.59
N ASN A 46 -7.23 8.62 -28.05
CA ASN A 46 -7.26 7.36 -28.81
C ASN A 46 -6.58 7.51 -30.17
N TYR A 47 -6.75 8.66 -30.82
CA TYR A 47 -6.03 9.00 -32.05
C TYR A 47 -4.53 9.11 -31.81
N ILE A 48 -4.14 9.83 -30.76
CA ILE A 48 -2.74 9.93 -30.31
C ILE A 48 -2.20 8.55 -29.94
N ASP A 49 -2.91 7.70 -29.20
CA ASP A 49 -2.42 6.35 -28.86
C ASP A 49 -2.14 5.54 -30.11
N LYS A 50 -2.99 5.65 -31.14
CA LYS A 50 -2.79 4.97 -32.42
C LYS A 50 -1.60 5.51 -33.20
N GLU A 51 -1.42 6.84 -33.29
CA GLU A 51 -0.32 7.46 -34.07
C GLU A 51 1.01 7.48 -33.30
N MET A 52 0.99 7.55 -31.96
CA MET A 52 2.17 7.60 -31.09
C MET A 52 2.81 6.23 -30.84
N ARG A 53 2.10 5.11 -31.06
CA ARG A 53 2.73 3.78 -31.02
C ARG A 53 3.91 3.65 -32.00
N GLU A 54 3.93 4.44 -33.08
CA GLU A 54 5.05 4.51 -34.01
C GLU A 54 6.15 5.51 -33.60
N LYS A 55 5.88 6.45 -32.68
CA LYS A 55 6.79 7.57 -32.33
C LYS A 55 6.87 7.88 -30.84
N ARG A 56 6.90 6.83 -30.00
CA ARG A 56 6.79 6.89 -28.53
C ARG A 56 7.68 7.95 -27.86
N TYR A 57 8.94 8.07 -28.28
CA TYR A 57 9.89 9.04 -27.70
C TYR A 57 9.43 10.50 -27.83
N LYS A 58 8.82 10.89 -28.95
CA LYS A 58 8.35 12.27 -29.16
C LYS A 58 7.08 12.56 -28.35
N ALA A 59 6.31 11.52 -28.02
CA ALA A 59 5.12 11.63 -27.19
C ALA A 59 5.47 12.01 -25.76
N GLU A 60 6.45 11.31 -25.18
CA GLU A 60 6.91 11.49 -23.81
C GLU A 60 7.42 12.92 -23.58
N GLU A 61 8.22 13.45 -24.52
CA GLU A 61 8.72 14.82 -24.46
C GLU A 61 7.59 15.87 -24.51
N LEU A 62 6.62 15.70 -25.41
CA LEU A 62 5.48 16.59 -25.52
C LEU A 62 4.62 16.58 -24.25
N VAL A 63 4.34 15.39 -23.72
CA VAL A 63 3.57 15.23 -22.47
C VAL A 63 4.31 15.84 -21.29
N SER A 64 5.61 15.58 -21.17
CA SER A 64 6.45 16.19 -20.14
C SER A 64 6.38 17.72 -20.20
N SER A 65 6.53 18.30 -21.39
CA SER A 65 6.48 19.77 -21.56
C SER A 65 5.10 20.34 -21.21
N PHE A 66 4.02 19.70 -21.66
CA PHE A 66 2.66 20.11 -21.38
C PHE A 66 2.34 20.08 -19.88
N ILE A 67 2.78 19.04 -19.17
CA ILE A 67 2.50 18.87 -17.75
C ILE A 67 3.27 19.88 -16.92
N VAL A 68 4.55 20.10 -17.24
CA VAL A 68 5.34 21.14 -16.57
C VAL A 68 4.67 22.50 -16.75
N GLU A 69 4.24 22.84 -17.96
CA GLU A 69 3.55 24.09 -18.24
C GLU A 69 2.17 24.18 -17.56
N PHE A 70 1.40 23.09 -17.57
CA PHE A 70 0.08 23.02 -16.93
C PHE A 70 0.19 23.20 -15.41
N VAL A 71 1.14 22.54 -14.76
CA VAL A 71 1.34 22.61 -13.31
C VAL A 71 1.96 23.95 -12.90
N GLN A 72 2.88 24.52 -13.68
CA GLN A 72 3.47 25.82 -13.37
C GLN A 72 2.49 26.99 -13.53
N ARG A 73 1.51 26.87 -14.43
CA ARG A 73 0.56 27.94 -14.72
C ARG A 73 -0.65 27.98 -13.80
N ASN A 74 -0.98 26.88 -13.13
CA ASN A 74 -2.13 26.81 -12.24
C ASN A 74 -1.66 26.72 -10.78
N ASP A 75 -2.11 27.65 -9.94
CA ASP A 75 -1.81 27.63 -8.51
C ASP A 75 -2.41 26.39 -7.82
N GLU A 76 -3.52 25.88 -8.35
CA GLU A 76 -4.19 24.66 -7.90
C GLU A 76 -4.32 23.68 -9.07
N VAL A 77 -3.74 22.48 -8.91
CA VAL A 77 -3.85 21.40 -9.90
C VAL A 77 -5.22 20.75 -9.77
N ASP A 78 -5.99 20.73 -10.86
CA ASP A 78 -7.22 19.95 -10.93
C ASP A 78 -6.88 18.45 -11.06
N TRP A 79 -6.83 17.75 -9.93
CA TRP A 79 -6.49 16.33 -9.90
C TRP A 79 -7.49 15.45 -10.64
N ASN A 80 -8.76 15.87 -10.67
CA ASN A 80 -9.80 15.17 -11.42
C ASN A 80 -9.50 15.18 -12.91
N PHE A 81 -8.97 16.29 -13.44
CA PHE A 81 -8.55 16.38 -14.83
C PHE A 81 -7.42 15.39 -15.17
N ILE A 82 -6.42 15.24 -14.29
CA ILE A 82 -5.31 14.31 -14.56
C ILE A 82 -5.81 12.86 -14.48
N VAL A 83 -6.64 12.55 -13.49
CA VAL A 83 -7.22 11.21 -13.34
C VAL A 83 -8.19 10.88 -14.47
N THR A 84 -8.85 11.87 -15.11
CA THR A 84 -9.70 11.61 -16.28
C THR A 84 -8.93 11.21 -17.54
N MET A 85 -7.63 11.49 -17.61
CA MET A 85 -6.77 11.18 -18.76
C MET A 85 -6.57 9.67 -18.98
N PRO A 86 -6.10 9.24 -20.17
CA PRO A 86 -5.69 7.86 -20.40
C PRO A 86 -4.59 7.39 -19.44
N THR A 87 -4.58 6.09 -19.12
CA THR A 87 -3.62 5.51 -18.16
C THR A 87 -2.16 5.68 -18.57
N TRP A 88 -1.85 5.68 -19.87
CA TRP A 88 -0.49 5.93 -20.36
C TRP A 88 -0.05 7.39 -20.10
N PHE A 89 -0.97 8.35 -20.22
CA PHE A 89 -0.70 9.76 -19.93
C PHE A 89 -0.53 9.96 -18.43
N GLN A 90 -1.40 9.34 -17.62
CA GLN A 90 -1.26 9.38 -16.16
C GLN A 90 0.10 8.83 -15.71
N ARG A 91 0.55 7.70 -16.26
CA ARG A 91 1.86 7.11 -15.95
C ARG A 91 3.03 8.05 -16.28
N GLU A 92 2.93 8.79 -17.38
CA GLU A 92 3.95 9.77 -17.76
C GLU A 92 3.82 11.09 -16.99
N ALA A 93 2.62 11.41 -16.52
CA ALA A 93 2.39 12.59 -15.69
C ALA A 93 3.04 12.45 -14.33
N VAL A 94 2.87 11.28 -13.72
CA VAL A 94 3.34 11.01 -12.37
C VAL A 94 4.85 10.82 -12.26
N THR A 95 5.59 10.68 -13.38
CA THR A 95 7.06 10.67 -13.39
C THR A 95 7.65 12.07 -13.24
N GLN A 96 6.87 13.12 -13.50
CA GLN A 96 7.32 14.51 -13.44
C GLN A 96 7.49 14.97 -12.00
N LYS A 97 8.71 15.42 -11.64
CA LYS A 97 9.04 15.92 -10.29
C LYS A 97 8.08 17.03 -9.82
N VAL A 98 7.69 17.93 -10.71
CA VAL A 98 6.78 19.04 -10.40
C VAL A 98 5.40 18.51 -9.94
N LEU A 99 4.88 17.47 -10.60
CA LEU A 99 3.60 16.88 -10.21
C LEU A 99 3.72 16.11 -8.89
N GLN A 100 4.83 15.38 -8.69
CA GLN A 100 5.13 14.68 -7.44
C GLN A 100 5.19 15.66 -6.26
N GLU A 101 5.85 16.81 -6.41
CA GLU A 101 5.91 17.85 -5.39
C GLU A 101 4.53 18.41 -5.04
N GLN A 102 3.67 18.66 -6.04
CA GLN A 102 2.31 19.14 -5.82
C GLN A 102 1.42 18.07 -5.18
N LEU A 103 1.59 16.81 -5.58
CA LEU A 103 0.84 15.69 -5.04
C LEU A 103 1.19 15.46 -3.57
N ASN A 104 2.48 15.49 -3.26
CA ASN A 104 3.00 15.45 -1.91
C ASN A 104 2.49 16.63 -1.08
N LYS A 105 2.47 17.84 -1.66
CA LYS A 105 1.88 19.01 -1.02
C LYS A 105 0.41 18.75 -0.67
N ASN A 106 -0.38 18.23 -1.60
CA ASN A 106 -1.80 17.95 -1.38
C ASN A 106 -2.05 16.86 -0.33
N ILE A 107 -1.29 15.76 -0.35
CA ILE A 107 -1.40 14.68 0.65
C ILE A 107 -0.91 15.15 2.03
N SER A 108 0.11 16.02 2.06
CA SER A 108 0.64 16.64 3.29
C SER A 108 -0.27 17.70 3.91
N THR A 109 -1.42 18.00 3.27
CA THR A 109 -2.47 18.79 3.92
C THR A 109 -2.91 18.10 5.20
N ARG A 110 -3.28 18.87 6.23
CA ARG A 110 -3.69 18.29 7.53
C ARG A 110 -4.79 17.24 7.43
N PRO A 111 -5.93 17.49 6.74
CA PRO A 111 -6.97 16.47 6.65
C PRO A 111 -6.48 15.24 5.90
N GLY A 112 -5.75 15.41 4.79
CA GLY A 112 -5.20 14.28 4.03
C GLY A 112 -4.26 13.42 4.88
N THR A 113 -3.32 14.06 5.58
CA THR A 113 -2.39 13.37 6.47
C THR A 113 -3.11 12.70 7.64
N PHE A 114 -4.11 13.35 8.24
CA PHE A 114 -4.95 12.79 9.30
C PHE A 114 -5.64 11.50 8.87
N ILE A 115 -6.30 11.53 7.71
CA ILE A 115 -7.03 10.37 7.19
C ILE A 115 -6.06 9.22 6.91
N VAL A 116 -4.98 9.48 6.17
CA VAL A 116 -4.00 8.46 5.81
C VAL A 116 -3.36 7.81 7.05
N LEU A 117 -3.02 8.60 8.07
CA LEU A 117 -2.47 8.07 9.32
C LEU A 117 -3.51 7.37 10.19
N LEU A 118 -4.76 7.85 10.19
CA LEU A 118 -5.86 7.20 10.89
C LEU A 118 -6.15 5.82 10.28
N ASP A 119 -6.23 5.72 8.95
CA ASP A 119 -6.39 4.46 8.23
C ASP A 119 -5.27 3.48 8.57
N SER A 120 -4.02 3.96 8.51
CA SER A 120 -2.83 3.17 8.85
C SER A 120 -2.84 2.69 10.30
N PHE A 121 -3.22 3.56 11.23
CA PHE A 121 -3.34 3.21 12.64
C PHE A 121 -4.46 2.19 12.86
N LEU A 122 -5.63 2.39 12.25
CA LEU A 122 -6.78 1.49 12.39
C LEU A 122 -6.47 0.11 11.79
N ALA A 123 -5.82 0.02 10.63
CA ALA A 123 -5.41 -1.25 10.05
C ALA A 123 -4.53 -2.07 11.01
N ILE A 124 -3.52 -1.43 11.61
CA ILE A 124 -2.62 -2.08 12.58
C ILE A 124 -3.36 -2.42 13.88
N ALA A 125 -4.15 -1.48 14.42
CA ALA A 125 -4.87 -1.66 15.67
C ALA A 125 -5.92 -2.78 15.57
N VAL A 126 -6.62 -2.89 14.44
CA VAL A 126 -7.57 -3.97 14.17
C VAL A 126 -6.88 -5.32 14.26
N VAL A 127 -5.71 -5.51 13.63
CA VAL A 127 -4.96 -6.78 13.71
C VAL A 127 -4.67 -7.18 15.16
N PHE A 128 -4.18 -6.23 15.98
CA PHE A 128 -3.86 -6.51 17.38
C PHE A 128 -5.09 -6.79 18.24
N VAL A 129 -6.12 -5.94 18.15
CA VAL A 129 -7.36 -6.10 18.94
C VAL A 129 -8.10 -7.36 18.51
N PHE A 130 -8.18 -7.63 17.21
CA PHE A 130 -8.73 -8.85 16.65
C PHE A 130 -8.00 -10.08 17.19
N ARG A 131 -6.66 -10.12 17.10
CA ARG A 131 -5.87 -11.25 17.62
C ARG A 131 -6.13 -11.52 19.10
N GLN A 132 -6.15 -10.48 19.93
CA GLN A 132 -6.41 -10.63 21.37
C GLN A 132 -7.82 -11.20 21.61
N LEU A 133 -8.83 -10.64 20.94
CA LEU A 133 -10.21 -11.10 21.05
C LEU A 133 -10.37 -12.54 20.53
N SER A 134 -9.73 -12.89 19.41
CA SER A 134 -9.77 -14.24 18.83
C SER A 134 -9.16 -15.29 19.76
N ILE A 135 -8.06 -14.99 20.45
CA ILE A 135 -7.44 -15.91 21.42
C ILE A 135 -8.40 -16.16 22.58
N GLU A 136 -8.99 -15.10 23.13
CA GLU A 136 -9.96 -15.22 24.25
C GLU A 136 -11.19 -16.03 23.83
N VAL A 137 -11.76 -15.75 22.67
CA VAL A 137 -12.92 -16.47 22.13
C VAL A 137 -12.60 -17.95 21.85
N LEU A 138 -11.44 -18.25 21.26
CA LEU A 138 -11.03 -19.63 20.92
C LEU A 138 -10.55 -20.45 22.13
N SER A 139 -10.10 -19.80 23.21
CA SER A 139 -9.67 -20.48 24.42
C SER A 139 -10.82 -21.19 25.14
N GLY A 140 -12.07 -20.80 24.86
CA GLY A 140 -13.25 -21.34 25.55
C GLY A 140 -13.28 -20.97 27.04
N GLU A 141 -12.41 -20.07 27.49
CA GLU A 141 -12.53 -19.45 28.80
C GLU A 141 -13.92 -18.83 28.88
N LYS A 142 -14.75 -19.33 29.80
CA LYS A 142 -16.15 -18.94 29.90
C LYS A 142 -16.20 -17.42 29.87
N GLN A 143 -17.03 -16.89 28.97
CA GLN A 143 -17.41 -15.47 28.90
C GLN A 143 -18.09 -15.06 30.21
N ASP A 144 -17.36 -15.04 31.31
CA ASP A 144 -17.62 -14.03 32.31
C ASP A 144 -17.43 -12.73 31.56
N HIS A 145 -18.50 -11.93 31.47
CA HIS A 145 -18.55 -10.67 30.74
C HIS A 145 -17.55 -9.68 31.34
N THR A 146 -16.26 -9.90 31.07
CA THR A 146 -15.21 -8.99 31.46
C THR A 146 -15.38 -7.76 30.59
N SER A 147 -15.39 -6.59 31.23
CA SER A 147 -15.49 -5.29 30.58
C SER A 147 -14.46 -5.10 29.46
N SER A 148 -13.33 -5.82 29.52
CA SER A 148 -12.29 -5.83 28.50
C SER A 148 -12.78 -6.36 27.14
N ASN A 149 -13.50 -7.49 27.13
CA ASN A 149 -13.96 -8.11 25.88
C ASN A 149 -15.02 -7.24 25.19
N GLN A 150 -15.87 -6.58 25.98
CA GLN A 150 -16.83 -5.60 25.48
C GLN A 150 -16.12 -4.41 24.84
N ALA A 151 -15.09 -3.85 25.47
CA ALA A 151 -14.34 -2.73 24.91
C ALA A 151 -13.66 -3.08 23.57
N LYS A 152 -13.01 -4.25 23.47
CA LYS A 152 -12.39 -4.74 22.22
C LYS A 152 -13.43 -4.94 21.11
N THR A 153 -14.58 -5.52 21.46
CA THR A 153 -15.69 -5.75 20.52
C THR A 153 -16.25 -4.43 20.01
N VAL A 154 -16.51 -3.46 20.90
CA VAL A 154 -16.98 -2.11 20.53
C VAL A 154 -15.97 -1.40 19.63
N PHE A 155 -14.68 -1.49 19.94
CA PHE A 155 -13.62 -0.92 19.10
C PHE A 155 -13.63 -1.49 17.68
N LEU A 156 -13.76 -2.82 17.53
CA LEU A 156 -13.84 -3.46 16.22
C LEU A 156 -15.12 -3.08 15.46
N TYR A 157 -16.28 -2.96 16.13
CA TYR A 157 -17.52 -2.48 15.48
C TYR A 157 -17.39 -1.02 14.99
N LEU A 158 -16.80 -0.14 15.80
CA LEU A 158 -16.56 1.25 15.41
C LEU A 158 -15.60 1.35 14.23
N THR A 159 -14.53 0.56 14.26
CA THR A 159 -13.56 0.53 13.16
C THR A 159 -14.18 -0.05 11.89
N TRP A 160 -14.95 -1.13 12.01
CA TRP A 160 -15.68 -1.70 10.88
C TRP A 160 -16.65 -0.69 10.26
N PHE A 161 -17.40 0.04 11.10
CA PHE A 161 -18.33 1.07 10.62
C PHE A 161 -17.61 2.21 9.89
N TYR A 162 -16.46 2.65 10.42
CA TYR A 162 -15.62 3.66 9.77
C TYR A 162 -15.13 3.18 8.39
N LEU A 163 -14.54 1.98 8.32
CA LEU A 163 -14.06 1.40 7.06
C LEU A 163 -15.21 1.20 6.07
N PHE A 164 -16.37 0.73 6.54
CA PHE A 164 -17.57 0.58 5.71
C PHE A 164 -18.03 1.90 5.10
N PHE A 165 -18.05 2.96 5.90
CA PHE A 165 -18.42 4.28 5.42
C PHE A 165 -17.42 4.78 4.38
N ARG A 166 -16.12 4.58 4.61
CA ARG A 166 -15.04 4.93 3.66
C ARG A 166 -15.23 4.21 2.32
N GLU A 167 -15.35 2.88 2.34
CA GLU A 167 -15.57 2.07 1.12
C GLU A 167 -16.87 2.46 0.39
N ALA A 168 -17.96 2.70 1.14
CA ALA A 168 -19.23 3.13 0.54
C ALA A 168 -19.11 4.48 -0.18
N MET A 169 -18.33 5.42 0.38
CA MET A 169 -18.05 6.72 -0.25
C MET A 169 -17.18 6.56 -1.50
N GLN A 170 -16.16 5.70 -1.45
CA GLN A 170 -15.30 5.41 -2.60
C GLN A 170 -16.09 4.79 -3.77
N ILE A 171 -16.93 3.77 -3.49
CA ILE A 171 -17.81 3.14 -4.48
C ILE A 171 -18.75 4.18 -5.11
N LYS A 172 -19.32 5.08 -4.29
CA LYS A 172 -20.20 6.14 -4.78
C LYS A 172 -19.46 7.07 -5.75
N LEU A 173 -18.26 7.51 -5.42
CA LEU A 173 -17.46 8.38 -6.29
C LEU A 173 -17.06 7.68 -7.60
N LEU A 174 -16.62 6.42 -7.53
CA LEU A 174 -16.26 5.66 -8.73
C LEU A 174 -17.47 5.43 -9.64
N ARG A 175 -18.66 5.29 -9.07
CA ARG A 175 -19.91 5.22 -9.82
C ARG A 175 -20.26 6.55 -10.49
N GLU A 176 -20.09 7.68 -9.82
CA GLU A 176 -20.34 9.01 -10.39
C GLU A 176 -19.39 9.35 -11.55
N LYS A 177 -18.20 8.72 -11.59
CA LYS A 177 -17.19 8.91 -12.65
C LYS A 177 -17.21 7.82 -13.73
N ASP A 178 -18.21 6.94 -13.75
CA ASP A 178 -18.32 5.79 -14.67
C ASP A 178 -17.07 4.88 -14.69
N ARG A 179 -16.39 4.75 -13.53
CA ARG A 179 -15.12 4.03 -13.34
C ARG A 179 -15.24 2.82 -12.44
N VAL A 180 -16.42 2.22 -12.37
CA VAL A 180 -16.69 1.05 -11.52
C VAL A 180 -15.73 -0.11 -11.81
N ILE A 181 -15.20 -0.22 -13.03
CA ILE A 181 -14.21 -1.26 -13.38
C ILE A 181 -12.90 -1.10 -12.59
N GLN A 182 -12.47 0.14 -12.29
CA GLN A 182 -11.27 0.41 -11.49
C GLN A 182 -11.43 -0.03 -10.03
N TYR A 183 -12.68 -0.20 -9.54
CA TYR A 183 -12.91 -0.74 -8.21
C TYR A 183 -12.46 -2.20 -8.07
N PHE A 184 -12.33 -2.95 -9.17
CA PHE A 184 -11.86 -4.34 -9.15
C PHE A 184 -10.33 -4.47 -9.09
N ASP A 185 -9.62 -3.41 -8.72
CA ASP A 185 -8.21 -3.49 -8.38
C ASP A 185 -7.99 -4.30 -7.09
N PHE A 186 -6.83 -4.96 -7.00
CA PHE A 186 -6.55 -5.93 -5.94
C PHE A 186 -6.65 -5.33 -4.52
N SER A 187 -6.21 -4.09 -4.34
CA SER A 187 -6.27 -3.35 -3.06
C SER A 187 -7.72 -3.15 -2.61
N ASN A 188 -8.58 -2.58 -3.47
CA ASN A 188 -10.00 -2.39 -3.18
C ASN A 188 -10.74 -3.71 -2.93
N ILE A 189 -10.41 -4.78 -3.69
CA ILE A 189 -10.96 -6.12 -3.44
C ILE A 189 -10.53 -6.62 -2.05
N LEU A 190 -9.27 -6.42 -1.68
CA LEU A 190 -8.73 -6.85 -0.39
C LEU A 190 -9.43 -6.13 0.78
N ASP A 191 -9.62 -4.81 0.67
CA ASP A 191 -10.34 -4.00 1.66
C ASP A 191 -11.81 -4.42 1.77
N PHE A 192 -12.48 -4.67 0.65
CA PHE A 192 -13.86 -5.14 0.65
C PHE A 192 -14.00 -6.55 1.26
N VAL A 193 -13.09 -7.47 0.93
CA VAL A 193 -13.07 -8.83 1.48
C VAL A 193 -12.75 -8.79 2.98
N SER A 194 -11.79 -7.99 3.42
CA SER A 194 -11.46 -7.86 4.85
C SER A 194 -12.65 -7.33 5.64
N LEU A 195 -13.39 -6.37 5.07
CA LEU A 195 -14.60 -5.81 5.67
C LEU A 195 -15.72 -6.86 5.84
N ILE A 196 -15.97 -7.67 4.81
CA ILE A 196 -16.98 -8.74 4.87
C ILE A 196 -16.58 -9.80 5.90
N LEU A 197 -15.32 -10.27 5.86
CA LEU A 197 -14.84 -11.30 6.78
C LEU A 197 -14.85 -10.80 8.23
N LEU A 198 -14.48 -9.53 8.47
CA LEU A 198 -14.55 -8.93 9.81
C LEU A 198 -16.00 -8.84 10.31
N LEU A 199 -16.97 -8.49 9.45
CA LEU A 199 -18.39 -8.50 9.82
C LEU A 199 -18.86 -9.92 10.20
N ILE A 200 -18.52 -10.92 9.39
CA ILE A 200 -18.87 -12.33 9.66
C ILE A 200 -18.29 -12.76 11.01
N PHE A 201 -17.04 -12.38 11.31
CA PHE A 201 -16.44 -12.64 12.61
C PHE A 201 -17.24 -11.98 13.76
N LEU A 202 -17.54 -10.68 13.64
CA LEU A 202 -18.26 -9.92 14.67
C LEU A 202 -19.66 -10.47 14.97
N VAL A 203 -20.38 -10.91 13.93
CA VAL A 203 -21.69 -11.56 14.08
C VAL A 203 -21.57 -12.98 14.66
N SER A 204 -20.51 -13.71 14.31
CA SER A 204 -20.29 -15.08 14.76
C SER A 204 -19.66 -15.22 16.15
N LEU A 205 -19.28 -14.12 16.82
CA LEU A 205 -18.72 -14.14 18.18
C LEU A 205 -19.57 -14.93 19.20
N ASN A 206 -20.88 -15.00 19.00
CA ASN A 206 -21.78 -15.77 19.88
C ASN A 206 -21.82 -17.28 19.58
N PHE A 207 -21.27 -17.72 18.45
CA PHE A 207 -21.32 -19.11 17.98
C PHE A 207 -19.94 -19.78 17.93
N VAL A 208 -18.86 -19.00 17.98
CA VAL A 208 -17.49 -19.50 17.91
C VAL A 208 -17.02 -19.92 19.31
N GLY A 209 -17.36 -21.14 19.69
CA GLY A 209 -16.88 -21.77 20.93
C GLY A 209 -16.60 -23.25 20.69
N SER A 210 -15.50 -23.57 20.02
CA SER A 210 -15.09 -24.96 19.79
C SER A 210 -13.64 -25.18 20.22
N SER A 211 -13.44 -26.17 21.10
CA SER A 211 -12.12 -26.62 21.52
C SER A 211 -11.41 -27.44 20.45
N ASN A 212 -12.12 -27.88 19.39
CA ASN A 212 -11.53 -28.68 18.32
C ASN A 212 -10.55 -27.83 17.49
N PRO A 213 -9.26 -28.21 17.36
CA PRO A 213 -8.29 -27.53 16.50
C PRO A 213 -8.76 -27.45 15.04
N ASP A 214 -9.45 -28.48 14.57
CA ASP A 214 -9.93 -28.58 13.19
C ASP A 214 -11.32 -27.94 13.00
N SER A 215 -11.76 -27.15 13.99
CA SER A 215 -13.02 -26.43 13.85
C SER A 215 -12.92 -25.40 12.72
N PRO A 216 -13.98 -25.27 11.88
CA PRO A 216 -13.99 -24.30 10.79
C PRO A 216 -13.81 -22.85 11.28
N ALA A 217 -14.13 -22.58 12.54
CA ALA A 217 -13.91 -21.28 13.16
C ALA A 217 -12.42 -20.93 13.32
N ARG A 218 -11.55 -21.89 13.70
CA ARG A 218 -10.10 -21.65 13.81
C ARG A 218 -9.48 -21.39 12.44
N ILE A 219 -9.91 -22.15 11.42
CA ILE A 219 -9.50 -21.94 10.03
C ILE A 219 -9.94 -20.55 9.57
N PHE A 220 -11.20 -20.18 9.79
CA PHE A 220 -11.73 -18.87 9.43
C PHE A 220 -10.98 -17.71 10.11
N VAL A 221 -10.74 -17.79 11.42
CA VAL A 221 -9.96 -16.78 12.17
C VAL A 221 -8.54 -16.67 11.63
N SER A 222 -7.92 -17.79 11.24
CA SER A 222 -6.57 -17.80 10.65
C SER A 222 -6.55 -17.13 9.29
N ILE A 223 -7.53 -17.40 8.42
CA ILE A 223 -7.68 -16.75 7.12
C ILE A 223 -7.92 -15.25 7.29
N LEU A 224 -8.84 -14.86 8.18
CA LEU A 224 -9.10 -13.44 8.47
C LEU A 224 -7.85 -12.75 9.01
N THR A 225 -7.07 -13.40 9.88
CA THR A 225 -5.78 -12.86 10.35
C THR A 225 -4.84 -12.59 9.18
N ALA A 226 -4.72 -13.53 8.23
CA ALA A 226 -3.87 -13.35 7.05
C ALA A 226 -4.34 -12.18 6.17
N VAL A 227 -5.66 -12.07 5.92
CA VAL A 227 -6.25 -10.98 5.14
C VAL A 227 -6.01 -9.62 5.80
N LEU A 228 -6.19 -9.50 7.12
CA LEU A 228 -5.93 -8.25 7.84
C LEU A 228 -4.44 -7.85 7.80
N TRP A 229 -3.51 -8.81 7.82
CA TRP A 229 -2.09 -8.51 7.63
C TRP A 229 -1.78 -8.07 6.20
N LEU A 230 -2.41 -8.68 5.18
CA LEU A 230 -2.28 -8.21 3.80
C LEU A 230 -2.78 -6.76 3.66
N GLN A 231 -3.87 -6.41 4.34
CA GLN A 231 -4.38 -5.03 4.36
C GLN A 231 -3.39 -4.05 5.00
N VAL A 232 -2.69 -4.46 6.07
CA VAL A 232 -1.60 -3.65 6.64
C VAL A 232 -0.47 -3.47 5.63
N LEU A 233 -0.07 -4.52 4.91
CA LEU A 233 0.96 -4.40 3.87
C LEU A 233 0.54 -3.45 2.76
N ASP A 234 -0.72 -3.55 2.30
CA ASP A 234 -1.27 -2.67 1.28
C ASP A 234 -1.25 -1.20 1.73
N THR A 235 -1.68 -0.92 2.97
CA THR A 235 -1.62 0.42 3.56
C THR A 235 -0.19 0.96 3.65
N LEU A 236 0.79 0.11 3.98
CA LEU A 236 2.20 0.49 4.02
C LEU A 236 2.75 0.85 2.63
N THR A 237 2.20 0.28 1.55
CA THR A 237 2.59 0.66 0.18
C THR A 237 2.19 2.08 -0.19
N LEU A 238 1.11 2.61 0.39
CA LEU A 238 0.71 4.01 0.19
C LEU A 238 1.61 5.00 0.94
N LEU A 239 2.14 4.57 2.09
CA LEU A 239 2.96 5.39 2.97
C LEU A 239 4.42 5.47 2.52
N PHE A 240 5.04 4.34 2.18
CA PHE A 240 6.49 4.24 2.04
C PHE A 240 6.91 3.85 0.62
N LEU A 241 7.50 4.79 -0.12
CA LEU A 241 7.96 4.55 -1.49
C LEU A 241 8.91 3.35 -1.63
N PRO A 242 9.96 3.15 -0.79
CA PRO A 242 10.84 1.99 -0.93
C PRO A 242 10.10 0.67 -0.70
N PHE A 243 9.16 0.66 0.24
CA PHE A 243 8.33 -0.50 0.53
C PHE A 243 7.34 -0.80 -0.59
N ALA A 244 6.70 0.23 -1.16
CA ALA A 244 5.85 0.11 -2.33
C ALA A 244 6.61 -0.49 -3.51
N LYS A 245 7.82 0.02 -3.79
CA LYS A 245 8.71 -0.54 -4.84
C LYS A 245 8.96 -2.02 -4.64
N PHE A 246 9.22 -2.43 -3.39
CA PHE A 246 9.42 -3.83 -3.03
C PHE A 246 8.16 -4.68 -3.22
N VAL A 247 7.01 -4.27 -2.67
CA VAL A 247 5.76 -5.04 -2.75
C VAL A 247 5.25 -5.14 -4.19
N THR A 248 5.23 -4.04 -4.94
CA THR A 248 4.84 -4.06 -6.36
C THR A 248 5.78 -4.93 -7.19
N GLY A 249 7.09 -4.86 -6.91
CA GLY A 249 8.08 -5.77 -7.51
C GLY A 249 7.76 -7.24 -7.20
N LEU A 250 7.46 -7.55 -5.94
CA LEU A 250 7.09 -8.90 -5.51
C LEU A 250 5.81 -9.40 -6.20
N VAL A 251 4.75 -8.59 -6.26
CA VAL A 251 3.49 -8.94 -6.93
C VAL A 251 3.73 -9.21 -8.42
N GLN A 252 4.54 -8.39 -9.08
CA GLN A 252 4.88 -8.58 -10.49
C GLN A 252 5.69 -9.87 -10.70
N VAL A 253 6.67 -10.14 -9.83
CA VAL A 253 7.43 -11.39 -9.85
C VAL A 253 6.50 -12.59 -9.67
N ILE A 254 5.56 -12.54 -8.72
CA ILE A 254 4.57 -13.62 -8.52
C ILE A 254 3.70 -13.83 -9.77
N ARG A 255 3.21 -12.75 -10.39
CA ARG A 255 2.42 -12.83 -11.63
C ARG A 255 3.22 -13.44 -12.78
N SER A 256 4.48 -13.04 -12.94
CA SER A 256 5.38 -13.62 -13.94
C SER A 256 5.76 -15.08 -13.62
N LEU A 257 5.76 -15.46 -12.34
CA LEU A 257 5.97 -16.84 -11.91
C LEU A 257 4.71 -17.71 -12.03
N LEU A 258 3.52 -17.16 -12.25
CA LEU A 258 2.28 -17.95 -12.29
C LEU A 258 2.29 -19.06 -13.37
N PRO A 259 2.71 -18.82 -14.64
CA PRO A 259 2.82 -19.88 -15.63
C PRO A 259 3.82 -20.96 -15.22
N PHE A 260 4.89 -20.55 -14.53
CA PHE A 260 5.91 -21.44 -14.00
C PHE A 260 5.38 -22.29 -12.84
N ILE A 261 4.68 -21.69 -11.87
CA ILE A 261 4.02 -22.39 -10.76
C ILE A 261 3.00 -23.40 -11.31
N LEU A 262 2.26 -23.04 -12.36
CA LEU A 262 1.33 -23.94 -13.03
C LEU A 262 2.07 -25.12 -13.71
N SER A 263 3.18 -24.85 -14.40
CA SER A 263 4.03 -25.90 -14.96
C SER A 263 4.62 -26.81 -13.88
N LEU A 264 5.10 -26.24 -12.78
CA LEU A 264 5.60 -26.97 -11.61
C LEU A 264 4.52 -27.85 -10.99
N ALA A 265 3.30 -27.32 -10.80
CA ALA A 265 2.18 -28.08 -10.29
C ALA A 265 1.84 -29.28 -11.19
N ILE A 266 1.83 -29.10 -12.52
CA ILE A 266 1.63 -30.20 -13.48
C ILE A 266 2.74 -31.24 -13.36
N MET A 267 4.00 -30.82 -13.25
CA MET A 267 5.12 -31.75 -13.10
C MET A 267 5.05 -32.51 -11.77
N VAL A 268 4.79 -31.82 -10.65
CA VAL A 268 4.62 -32.46 -9.32
C VAL A 268 3.49 -33.47 -9.37
N ILE A 269 2.34 -33.14 -9.96
CA ILE A 269 1.21 -34.07 -10.14
C ILE A 269 1.62 -35.26 -11.00
N ALA A 270 2.32 -35.04 -12.12
CA ALA A 270 2.76 -36.10 -13.01
C ALA A 270 3.72 -37.07 -12.31
N PHE A 271 4.72 -36.55 -11.57
CA PHE A 271 5.66 -37.38 -10.83
C PHE A 271 5.01 -38.06 -9.62
N ALA A 272 4.09 -37.40 -8.92
CA ALA A 272 3.27 -38.01 -7.86
C ALA A 272 2.54 -39.25 -8.36
N GLN A 273 1.93 -39.15 -9.55
CA GLN A 273 1.26 -40.27 -10.21
C GLN A 273 2.24 -41.38 -10.61
N MET A 274 3.42 -41.03 -11.16
CA MET A 274 4.45 -42.02 -11.50
C MET A 274 4.95 -42.78 -10.26
N PHE A 275 5.18 -42.09 -9.14
CA PHE A 275 5.55 -42.74 -7.88
C PHE A 275 4.43 -43.63 -7.36
N SER A 276 3.18 -43.16 -7.36
CA SER A 276 2.03 -43.96 -6.95
C SER A 276 1.93 -45.27 -7.76
N ILE A 277 2.13 -45.22 -9.07
CA ILE A 277 2.13 -46.42 -9.94
C ILE A 277 3.27 -47.38 -9.61
N ILE A 278 4.47 -46.87 -9.32
CA ILE A 278 5.63 -47.74 -8.98
C ILE A 278 5.43 -48.45 -7.64
N PHE A 279 4.86 -47.75 -6.66
CA PHE A 279 4.65 -48.31 -5.32
C PHE A 279 3.36 -49.13 -5.22
N TYR A 280 2.43 -48.98 -6.18
CA TYR A 280 1.21 -49.77 -6.25
C TYR A 280 1.50 -51.28 -6.24
N ASP A 281 0.89 -51.99 -5.29
CA ASP A 281 0.98 -53.45 -5.14
C ASP A 281 2.42 -53.99 -4.97
N SER A 282 3.35 -53.12 -4.56
CA SER A 282 4.70 -53.55 -4.22
C SER A 282 4.71 -54.18 -2.83
N THR A 283 5.55 -55.21 -2.63
CA THR A 283 5.83 -55.74 -1.28
C THR A 283 6.44 -54.70 -0.35
N LEU A 284 6.87 -53.56 -0.91
CA LEU A 284 7.27 -52.37 -0.19
C LEU A 284 6.08 -51.60 0.39
N CYS A 285 4.84 -52.07 0.29
CA CYS A 285 3.67 -51.49 0.98
C CYS A 285 3.13 -52.41 2.09
N ASP A 286 3.78 -53.56 2.32
CA ASP A 286 3.43 -54.49 3.38
C ASP A 286 4.17 -54.09 4.66
N PHE A 287 3.70 -53.02 5.30
CA PHE A 287 4.23 -52.56 6.58
C PHE A 287 3.24 -52.85 7.69
N ASP A 288 3.72 -53.39 8.81
CA ASP A 288 2.94 -53.41 10.04
C ASP A 288 2.89 -51.96 10.57
N LEU A 289 1.69 -51.39 10.71
CA LEU A 289 1.49 -50.03 11.21
C LEU A 289 2.12 -49.81 12.60
N ASN A 290 2.39 -50.89 13.33
CA ASN A 290 3.05 -50.85 14.64
C ASN A 290 4.57 -50.64 14.57
N ASP A 291 5.20 -50.79 13.39
CA ASP A 291 6.67 -50.72 13.21
C ASP A 291 7.15 -49.41 12.54
N LEU A 292 6.23 -48.44 12.36
CA LEU A 292 6.47 -47.10 11.78
C LEU A 292 7.26 -46.16 12.71
N GLN A 293 8.37 -46.63 13.29
CA GLN A 293 9.30 -45.77 14.06
C GLN A 293 10.38 -45.11 13.19
N ASP A 294 10.64 -45.64 11.99
CA ASP A 294 11.65 -45.08 11.08
C ASP A 294 11.03 -44.10 10.08
N ASP A 295 11.55 -42.86 10.01
CA ASP A 295 11.15 -41.81 9.06
C ASP A 295 11.11 -42.31 7.60
N VAL A 296 12.01 -43.24 7.25
CA VAL A 296 12.11 -43.85 5.90
C VAL A 296 10.87 -44.67 5.54
N GLN A 297 10.22 -45.29 6.53
CA GLN A 297 9.01 -46.09 6.31
C GLN A 297 7.77 -45.21 6.14
N VAL A 298 7.71 -44.08 6.87
CA VAL A 298 6.63 -43.08 6.73
C VAL A 298 6.58 -42.55 5.30
N VAL A 299 7.73 -42.19 4.72
CA VAL A 299 7.82 -41.71 3.32
C VAL A 299 7.19 -42.68 2.32
N ARG A 300 7.43 -43.98 2.51
CA ARG A 300 6.92 -45.02 1.60
C ARG A 300 5.44 -45.26 1.81
N ALA A 301 4.99 -45.27 3.07
CA ALA A 301 3.60 -45.45 3.43
C ALA A 301 2.72 -44.39 2.75
N ASP A 302 3.18 -43.12 2.69
CA ASP A 302 2.43 -42.03 2.05
C ASP A 302 2.13 -42.29 0.56
N PHE A 303 3.02 -42.99 -0.17
CA PHE A 303 2.81 -43.38 -1.57
C PHE A 303 1.94 -44.64 -1.73
N CYS A 304 1.79 -45.43 -0.67
CA CYS A 304 1.03 -46.67 -0.65
C CYS A 304 -0.46 -46.48 -0.32
N LEU A 305 -0.86 -45.35 0.28
CA LEU A 305 -2.22 -45.08 0.80
C LEU A 305 -3.32 -44.91 -0.28
N GLY A 306 -3.10 -45.40 -1.50
CA GLY A 306 -4.10 -45.51 -2.56
C GLY A 306 -4.26 -44.24 -3.40
N TYR A 307 -4.77 -44.43 -4.63
CA TYR A 307 -4.86 -43.41 -5.70
C TYR A 307 -5.58 -42.10 -5.31
N TYR A 308 -6.38 -42.11 -4.24
CA TYR A 308 -7.21 -40.97 -3.82
C TYR A 308 -6.66 -40.19 -2.62
N SER A 309 -5.52 -40.59 -2.03
CA SER A 309 -4.98 -39.82 -0.90
C SER A 309 -4.34 -38.51 -1.37
N PRO A 310 -4.71 -37.35 -0.80
CA PRO A 310 -4.04 -36.08 -1.08
C PRO A 310 -2.58 -36.05 -0.60
N GLU A 311 -2.20 -36.95 0.30
CA GLU A 311 -0.86 -37.05 0.89
C GLU A 311 0.20 -37.35 -0.16
N ILE A 312 -0.13 -38.10 -1.22
CA ILE A 312 0.80 -38.41 -2.32
C ILE A 312 1.30 -37.12 -2.99
N TYR A 313 0.41 -36.15 -3.18
CA TYR A 313 0.75 -34.86 -3.79
C TYR A 313 1.53 -33.97 -2.84
N LEU A 314 1.12 -33.93 -1.56
CA LEU A 314 1.85 -33.20 -0.52
C LEU A 314 3.28 -33.75 -0.37
N ARG A 315 3.43 -35.07 -0.36
CA ARG A 315 4.72 -35.73 -0.26
C ARG A 315 5.61 -35.44 -1.46
N SER A 316 5.05 -35.48 -2.66
CA SER A 316 5.78 -35.12 -3.89
C SER A 316 6.20 -33.65 -3.90
N TYR A 317 5.41 -32.76 -3.28
CA TYR A 317 5.79 -31.37 -3.06
C TYR A 317 6.89 -31.23 -1.98
N GLU A 318 6.81 -31.95 -0.86
CA GLU A 318 7.85 -31.97 0.18
C GLU A 318 9.22 -32.42 -0.36
N MET A 319 9.21 -33.37 -1.31
CA MET A 319 10.42 -33.85 -1.99
C MET A 319 11.16 -32.76 -2.80
N LEU A 320 10.54 -31.60 -3.06
CA LEU A 320 11.23 -30.45 -3.65
C LEU A 320 12.30 -29.85 -2.72
N SER A 321 12.11 -29.97 -1.41
CA SER A 321 12.98 -29.42 -0.38
C SER A 321 13.74 -30.50 0.38
N ASN A 322 13.10 -31.63 0.69
CA ASN A 322 13.67 -32.69 1.49
C ASN A 322 14.12 -33.89 0.63
N PHE A 323 15.43 -34.03 0.48
CA PHE A 323 16.06 -35.08 -0.34
C PHE A 323 16.38 -36.32 0.48
N ASP A 324 15.47 -37.28 0.54
CA ASP A 324 15.78 -38.61 1.07
C ASP A 324 15.73 -39.71 -0.01
N ILE A 325 16.90 -40.02 -0.56
CA ILE A 325 17.03 -41.10 -1.54
C ILE A 325 16.82 -42.50 -0.92
N ASN A 326 16.95 -42.63 0.41
CA ASN A 326 16.87 -43.95 1.07
C ASN A 326 15.45 -44.53 0.98
N ALA A 327 14.43 -43.67 0.94
CA ALA A 327 13.05 -44.07 0.68
C ALA A 327 12.90 -44.84 -0.65
N PHE A 328 13.73 -44.58 -1.66
CA PHE A 328 13.60 -45.13 -3.01
C PHE A 328 14.57 -46.28 -3.34
N ARG A 329 15.45 -46.68 -2.41
CA ARG A 329 16.49 -47.71 -2.67
C ARG A 329 15.96 -49.11 -3.01
N GLY A 330 14.66 -49.37 -2.78
CA GLY A 330 14.03 -50.66 -3.03
C GLY A 330 13.82 -51.01 -4.51
N SER A 331 13.77 -50.03 -5.42
CA SER A 331 13.53 -50.26 -6.84
C SER A 331 14.43 -49.41 -7.74
N ARG A 332 15.03 -50.02 -8.77
CA ARG A 332 15.84 -49.27 -9.75
C ARG A 332 15.00 -48.25 -10.52
N ALA A 333 13.73 -48.57 -10.77
CA ALA A 333 12.81 -47.67 -11.44
C ALA A 333 12.50 -46.44 -10.59
N SER A 334 12.24 -46.61 -9.28
CA SER A 334 12.00 -45.48 -8.38
C SER A 334 13.22 -44.57 -8.25
N ILE A 335 14.43 -45.14 -8.18
CA ILE A 335 15.68 -44.35 -8.19
C ILE A 335 15.79 -43.55 -9.49
N ALA A 336 15.54 -44.16 -10.65
CA ALA A 336 15.63 -43.48 -11.93
C ALA A 336 14.62 -42.32 -12.06
N ILE A 337 13.36 -42.53 -11.65
CA ILE A 337 12.32 -41.48 -11.63
C ILE A 337 12.70 -40.38 -10.63
N TYR A 338 13.20 -40.72 -9.45
CA TYR A 338 13.66 -39.75 -8.46
C TYR A 338 14.81 -38.87 -8.96
N VAL A 339 15.79 -39.47 -9.65
CA VAL A 339 16.89 -38.73 -10.28
C VAL A 339 16.36 -37.80 -11.38
N ALA A 340 15.43 -38.28 -12.21
CA ALA A 340 14.78 -37.47 -13.24
C ALA A 340 13.97 -36.30 -12.65
N PHE A 341 13.19 -36.55 -11.60
CA PHE A 341 12.44 -35.55 -10.83
C PHE A 341 13.38 -34.46 -10.29
N THR A 342 14.45 -34.87 -9.62
CA THR A 342 15.44 -33.95 -9.03
C THR A 342 16.12 -33.11 -10.09
N PHE A 343 16.55 -33.72 -11.19
CA PHE A 343 17.24 -33.02 -12.27
C PHE A 343 16.32 -32.03 -13.00
N LEU A 344 15.11 -32.45 -13.37
CA LEU A 344 14.17 -31.61 -14.11
C LEU A 344 13.60 -30.49 -13.24
N ILE A 345 13.12 -30.79 -12.04
CA ILE A 345 12.39 -29.82 -11.25
C ILE A 345 13.30 -28.92 -10.42
N ILE A 346 14.29 -29.48 -9.73
CA ILE A 346 15.15 -28.66 -8.84
C ILE A 346 16.24 -27.95 -9.64
N ILE A 347 16.97 -28.68 -10.48
CA ILE A 347 18.14 -28.09 -11.14
C ILE A 347 17.71 -27.17 -12.28
N ILE A 348 16.88 -27.67 -13.20
CA ILE A 348 16.51 -26.90 -14.39
C ILE A 348 15.46 -25.84 -14.05
N VAL A 349 14.35 -26.26 -13.45
CA VAL A 349 13.15 -25.43 -13.27
C VAL A 349 13.33 -24.45 -12.11
N LEU A 350 13.61 -24.92 -10.89
CA LEU A 350 13.75 -24.04 -9.71
C LEU A 350 15.01 -23.17 -9.78
N ASN A 351 16.19 -23.74 -10.01
CA ASN A 351 17.43 -22.96 -9.95
C ASN A 351 17.72 -22.19 -11.23
N GLY A 352 17.53 -22.81 -12.40
CA GLY A 352 17.85 -22.17 -13.68
C GLY A 352 16.83 -21.09 -14.06
N VAL A 353 15.57 -21.48 -14.20
CA VAL A 353 14.53 -20.62 -14.78
C VAL A 353 14.11 -19.50 -13.82
N ILE A 354 13.90 -19.77 -12.52
CA ILE A 354 13.44 -18.73 -11.58
C ILE A 354 14.48 -17.61 -11.45
N ILE A 355 15.76 -17.95 -11.28
CA ILE A 355 16.82 -16.95 -11.10
C ILE A 355 16.94 -16.08 -12.36
N ALA A 356 16.96 -16.69 -13.54
CA ALA A 356 17.03 -15.95 -14.80
C ALA A 356 15.79 -15.04 -14.99
N LEU A 357 14.61 -15.56 -14.66
CA LEU A 357 13.35 -14.84 -14.78
C LEU A 357 13.30 -13.64 -13.83
N VAL A 358 13.57 -13.84 -12.53
CA VAL A 358 13.59 -12.77 -11.52
C VAL A 358 14.65 -11.73 -11.86
N SER A 359 15.84 -12.15 -12.31
CA SER A 359 16.91 -11.22 -12.71
C SER A 359 16.51 -10.36 -13.91
N SER A 360 15.81 -10.93 -14.91
CA SER A 360 15.38 -10.18 -16.10
C SER A 360 14.28 -9.16 -15.80
N PHE A 361 13.42 -9.45 -14.83
CA PHE A 361 12.33 -8.55 -14.47
C PHE A 361 12.75 -7.44 -13.49
N TYR A 362 13.94 -7.56 -12.89
CA TYR A 362 14.37 -6.66 -11.81
C TYR A 362 14.39 -5.18 -12.25
N ASP A 363 15.01 -4.91 -13.41
CA ASP A 363 15.20 -3.56 -13.90
C ASP A 363 13.90 -2.93 -14.40
N ASP A 364 13.06 -3.72 -15.08
CA ASP A 364 11.77 -3.26 -15.59
C ASP A 364 10.78 -2.93 -14.46
N TYR A 365 10.78 -3.72 -13.37
CA TYR A 365 9.85 -3.47 -12.27
C TYR A 365 10.24 -2.21 -11.49
N LYS A 366 11.54 -1.88 -11.33
CA LYS A 366 11.95 -0.71 -10.55
C LYS A 366 11.31 0.58 -11.09
N LYS A 367 11.24 0.71 -12.41
CA LYS A 367 10.58 1.83 -13.11
C LYS A 367 9.06 1.77 -12.95
N GLN A 368 8.44 0.62 -13.25
CA GLN A 368 6.99 0.46 -13.17
C GLN A 368 6.45 0.65 -11.75
N ALA A 369 7.16 0.14 -10.74
CA ALA A 369 6.75 0.27 -9.34
C ALA A 369 6.79 1.72 -8.85
N THR A 370 7.75 2.51 -9.34
CA THR A 370 7.78 3.95 -9.07
C THR A 370 6.56 4.65 -9.70
N GLN A 371 6.23 4.32 -10.95
CA GLN A 371 5.05 4.88 -11.62
C GLN A 371 3.74 4.48 -10.92
N LEU A 372 3.61 3.20 -10.54
CA LEU A 372 2.43 2.69 -9.85
C LEU A 372 2.26 3.34 -8.47
N PHE A 373 3.33 3.50 -7.70
CA PHE A 373 3.27 4.20 -6.42
C PHE A 373 2.70 5.62 -6.56
N TRP A 374 3.20 6.39 -7.53
CA TRP A 374 2.72 7.75 -7.72
C TRP A 374 1.32 7.81 -8.30
N LEU A 375 0.93 6.80 -9.09
CA LEU A 375 -0.43 6.65 -9.59
C LEU A 375 -1.42 6.38 -8.44
N GLU A 376 -1.06 5.50 -7.50
CA GLU A 376 -1.90 5.24 -6.32
C GLU A 376 -2.02 6.48 -5.44
N ARG A 377 -0.92 7.24 -5.27
CA ARG A 377 -0.98 8.54 -4.58
C ARG A 377 -1.87 9.56 -5.30
N LEU A 378 -1.86 9.57 -6.63
CA LEU A 378 -2.73 10.44 -7.42
C LEU A 378 -4.20 10.08 -7.21
N ASN A 379 -4.53 8.78 -7.24
CA ASN A 379 -5.87 8.28 -6.96
C ASN A 379 -6.30 8.64 -5.53
N LEU A 380 -5.42 8.42 -4.55
CA LEU A 380 -5.63 8.78 -3.16
C LEU A 380 -5.87 10.29 -2.99
N ALA A 381 -5.12 11.14 -3.67
CA ALA A 381 -5.30 12.59 -3.61
C ALA A 381 -6.67 13.03 -4.14
N VAL A 382 -7.12 12.46 -5.25
CA VAL A 382 -8.47 12.69 -5.79
C VAL A 382 -9.53 12.19 -4.83
N GLU A 383 -9.33 10.99 -4.28
CA GLU A 383 -10.26 10.40 -3.31
C GLU A 383 -10.39 11.28 -2.08
N LEU A 384 -9.27 11.69 -1.46
CA LEU A 384 -9.25 12.55 -0.28
C LEU A 384 -9.95 13.89 -0.55
N GLU A 385 -9.69 14.50 -1.72
CA GLU A 385 -10.28 15.79 -2.07
C GLU A 385 -11.81 15.67 -2.22
N ASP A 386 -12.27 14.67 -2.98
CA ASP A 386 -13.68 14.51 -3.32
C ASP A 386 -14.53 13.91 -2.19
N THR A 387 -14.04 12.87 -1.51
CA THR A 387 -14.80 12.15 -0.47
C THR A 387 -14.88 12.92 0.84
N LEU A 388 -13.77 13.53 1.25
CA LEU A 388 -13.57 13.93 2.64
C LEU A 388 -13.38 15.43 2.75
N ILE A 389 -12.45 16.01 1.99
CA ILE A 389 -12.13 17.44 2.12
C ILE A 389 -13.29 18.30 1.62
N LYS A 390 -13.90 18.01 0.46
CA LYS A 390 -15.01 18.81 -0.07
C LYS A 390 -16.22 18.84 0.88
N PRO A 391 -16.72 17.71 1.41
CA PRO A 391 -17.82 17.73 2.38
C PRO A 391 -17.46 18.38 3.72
N LEU A 392 -16.21 18.26 4.17
CA LEU A 392 -15.75 18.86 5.43
C LEU A 392 -15.38 20.35 5.29
N ARG A 393 -15.13 20.85 4.09
CA ARG A 393 -14.76 22.25 3.82
C ARG A 393 -15.66 23.29 4.52
N PRO A 394 -17.02 23.20 4.48
CA PRO A 394 -17.88 24.15 5.19
C PRO A 394 -17.77 24.06 6.72
N MET A 395 -17.46 22.88 7.26
CA MET A 395 -17.23 22.70 8.70
C MET A 395 -15.86 23.23 9.11
N LEU A 396 -14.82 22.97 8.31
CA LEU A 396 -13.47 23.47 8.51
C LEU A 396 -13.43 25.00 8.42
N SER A 397 -14.16 25.61 7.48
CA SER A 397 -14.24 27.07 7.40
C SER A 397 -14.95 27.69 8.62
N HIS A 398 -15.99 27.04 9.15
CA HIS A 398 -16.63 27.47 10.40
C HIS A 398 -15.69 27.33 11.60
N MET A 399 -14.90 26.25 11.68
CA MET A 399 -13.91 26.08 12.74
C MET A 399 -12.82 27.15 12.66
N ASN A 400 -12.33 27.47 11.45
CA ASN A 400 -11.35 28.55 11.27
C ASN A 400 -11.91 29.89 11.74
N GLY A 401 -13.14 30.24 11.34
CA GLY A 401 -13.78 31.48 11.80
C GLY A 401 -13.97 31.51 13.32
N PHE A 402 -14.31 30.38 13.94
CA PHE A 402 -14.40 30.28 15.39
C PHE A 402 -13.05 30.52 16.09
N PHE A 403 -11.95 30.02 15.53
CA PHE A 403 -10.61 30.26 16.08
C PHE A 403 -10.17 31.72 15.92
N GLU A 404 -10.42 32.33 14.76
CA GLU A 404 -10.16 33.76 14.53
C GLU A 404 -10.96 34.64 15.49
N ASP A 405 -12.25 34.33 15.70
CA ASP A 405 -13.10 35.05 16.65
C ASP A 405 -12.66 34.87 18.10
N ALA A 406 -12.22 33.65 18.48
CA ALA A 406 -11.73 33.38 19.84
C ALA A 406 -10.42 34.12 20.14
N GLU A 407 -9.52 34.20 19.15
CA GLU A 407 -8.28 34.98 19.23
C GLU A 407 -8.60 36.47 19.42
N ALA A 408 -9.48 37.02 18.57
CA ALA A 408 -9.88 38.43 18.64
C ALA A 408 -10.57 38.79 19.96
N LYS A 409 -11.38 37.89 20.52
CA LYS A 409 -12.25 38.21 21.66
C LYS A 409 -11.57 38.06 23.02
N HIS A 410 -10.61 37.16 23.15
CA HIS A 410 -10.11 36.80 24.47
C HIS A 410 -8.66 37.19 24.74
N GLY A 411 -7.92 37.68 23.74
CA GLY A 411 -6.52 38.12 23.93
C GLY A 411 -5.64 37.04 24.58
N TRP A 412 -5.99 35.76 24.37
CA TRP A 412 -5.19 34.64 24.87
C TRP A 412 -3.85 34.76 24.17
N GLY A 413 -2.80 34.92 24.97
CA GLY A 413 -1.51 35.43 24.52
C GLY A 413 -1.08 34.91 23.16
N GLU A 414 -0.71 35.86 22.30
CA GLU A 414 -0.14 35.71 20.96
C GLU A 414 0.88 34.56 20.80
N GLY A 415 1.45 34.03 21.89
CA GLY A 415 2.42 32.94 21.89
C GLY A 415 1.85 31.53 21.65
N LEU A 416 0.86 31.06 22.42
CA LEU A 416 0.45 29.64 22.34
C LEU A 416 -0.54 29.40 21.19
N PHE A 417 -1.53 30.26 21.07
CA PHE A 417 -2.51 30.18 19.98
C PHE A 417 -1.91 30.64 18.66
N GLY A 418 -1.06 31.68 18.67
CA GLY A 418 -0.27 32.07 17.51
C GLY A 418 0.71 30.97 17.06
N ALA A 419 1.33 30.22 17.98
CA ALA A 419 2.14 29.05 17.61
C ALA A 419 1.28 27.90 17.05
N LEU A 420 0.08 27.67 17.58
CA LEU A 420 -0.89 26.70 17.05
C LEU A 420 -1.43 27.13 15.68
N LEU A 421 -1.69 28.43 15.45
CA LEU A 421 -2.13 29.02 14.19
C LEU A 421 -0.99 29.10 13.15
N LEU A 422 0.25 29.30 13.57
CA LEU A 422 1.43 29.15 12.71
C LEU A 422 1.69 27.70 12.32
N SER A 423 1.32 26.75 13.17
CA SER A 423 1.21 25.35 12.76
C SER A 423 0.04 25.13 11.81
N TYR A 424 -0.93 26.07 11.80
CA TYR A 424 -2.18 26.10 11.04
C TYR A 424 -2.06 26.67 9.61
N ASP A 425 -1.03 27.44 9.30
CA ASP A 425 -0.90 28.12 8.00
C ASP A 425 0.06 27.42 7.02
N ASP A 426 -0.17 27.55 5.71
CA ASP A 426 0.70 26.96 4.67
C ASP A 426 2.13 27.52 4.83
N SER A 427 3.11 26.63 4.96
CA SER A 427 4.52 26.95 5.29
C SER A 427 5.13 28.03 4.37
N ARG A 428 4.61 28.15 3.13
CA ARG A 428 5.05 29.16 2.16
C ARG A 428 4.26 30.47 2.24
N HIS A 429 2.95 30.42 2.52
CA HIS A 429 2.12 31.63 2.53
C HIS A 429 2.51 32.57 3.68
N ASN A 430 2.99 32.00 4.80
CA ASN A 430 3.36 32.77 5.97
C ASN A 430 4.83 32.61 6.38
N ARG A 431 5.75 32.34 5.43
CA ARG A 431 7.19 32.30 5.72
C ARG A 431 7.68 33.59 6.39
N ARG A 432 7.12 34.74 6.00
CA ARG A 432 7.42 36.05 6.63
C ARG A 432 6.90 36.14 8.05
N THR A 433 5.64 35.78 8.29
CA THR A 433 5.05 35.85 9.65
C THR A 433 5.63 34.79 10.56
N ARG A 434 6.03 33.63 10.02
CA ARG A 434 6.76 32.59 10.76
C ARG A 434 8.17 33.03 11.11
N ASN A 435 8.91 33.61 10.16
CA ASN A 435 10.22 34.19 10.45
C ASN A 435 10.08 35.33 11.46
N HIS A 436 9.08 36.20 11.30
CA HIS A 436 8.80 37.28 12.24
C HIS A 436 8.42 36.75 13.61
N PHE A 437 7.58 35.72 13.72
CA PHE A 437 7.26 35.07 14.99
C PHE A 437 8.50 34.45 15.63
N PHE A 438 9.34 33.76 14.85
CA PHE A 438 10.61 33.22 15.36
C PHE A 438 11.60 34.31 15.79
N GLU A 439 11.63 35.44 15.09
CA GLU A 439 12.42 36.63 15.43
C GLU A 439 11.83 37.37 16.65
N THR A 440 10.51 37.38 16.83
CA THR A 440 9.81 38.14 17.89
C THR A 440 9.72 37.35 19.20
N TYR A 441 9.55 36.03 19.12
CA TYR A 441 9.48 35.11 20.26
C TYR A 441 10.82 34.48 20.63
N ASP A 442 11.92 35.09 20.20
CA ASP A 442 13.31 34.70 20.46
C ASP A 442 13.47 33.22 20.82
N VAL A 443 13.24 32.35 19.83
CA VAL A 443 13.27 30.88 19.99
C VAL A 443 14.70 30.37 20.19
N ASN A 444 15.63 31.25 20.56
CA ASN A 444 16.89 30.94 21.23
C ASN A 444 16.71 29.82 22.27
N GLY A 445 15.60 29.75 23.02
CA GLY A 445 15.34 28.63 23.93
C GLY A 445 15.31 27.25 23.26
N TRP A 446 14.45 27.03 22.26
CA TRP A 446 14.32 25.70 21.62
C TRP A 446 15.44 25.41 20.64
N HIS A 447 15.93 26.41 19.90
CA HIS A 447 17.07 26.20 19.03
C HIS A 447 18.34 25.92 19.84
N HIS A 448 18.58 26.62 20.96
CA HIS A 448 19.66 26.23 21.88
C HIS A 448 19.41 24.89 22.55
N VAL A 449 18.18 24.49 22.90
CA VAL A 449 17.94 23.16 23.48
C VAL A 449 18.21 22.04 22.47
N VAL A 450 17.75 22.19 21.23
CA VAL A 450 17.97 21.20 20.16
C VAL A 450 19.43 21.21 19.70
N GLN A 451 20.01 22.38 19.48
CA GLN A 451 21.41 22.54 19.07
C GLN A 451 22.35 22.12 20.19
N ALA A 452 22.08 22.47 21.46
CA ALA A 452 22.80 21.93 22.60
C ALA A 452 22.71 20.40 22.58
N ARG A 453 21.50 19.82 22.48
CA ARG A 453 21.34 18.35 22.42
C ARG A 453 22.05 17.70 21.23
N LEU A 454 22.12 18.35 20.07
CA LEU A 454 22.89 17.88 18.91
C LEU A 454 24.40 17.94 19.20
N THR A 455 24.91 18.99 19.83
CA THR A 455 26.29 19.01 20.34
C THR A 455 26.55 17.96 21.42
N TRP A 456 25.55 17.58 22.22
CA TRP A 456 25.67 16.47 23.19
C TRP A 456 25.70 15.09 22.51
N LEU A 457 25.12 14.95 21.32
CA LEU A 457 25.23 13.74 20.49
C LEU A 457 26.59 13.59 19.82
N THR A 458 27.37 14.68 19.70
CA THR A 458 28.74 14.66 19.18
C THR A 458 29.82 14.43 20.26
N LEU A 459 29.44 14.29 21.53
CA LEU A 459 30.37 13.95 22.60
C LEU A 459 30.95 12.54 22.41
N ASP A 460 32.17 12.35 22.90
CA ASP A 460 32.92 11.11 22.78
C ASP A 460 32.09 9.91 23.28
N PRO A 461 31.88 8.85 22.47
CA PRO A 461 31.07 7.69 22.84
C PRO A 461 31.61 6.93 24.06
N SER A 462 32.83 7.22 24.51
CA SER A 462 33.41 6.69 25.75
C SER A 462 32.84 7.35 27.03
N ASP A 463 32.19 8.52 26.94
CA ASP A 463 31.62 9.19 28.12
C ASP A 463 30.36 8.46 28.63
N PRO A 464 30.31 8.00 29.90
CA PRO A 464 29.11 7.39 30.48
C PRO A 464 27.86 8.30 30.43
N LEU A 465 28.01 9.64 30.44
CA LEU A 465 26.89 10.57 30.28
C LEU A 465 26.24 10.47 28.89
N HIS A 466 27.01 10.16 27.85
CA HIS A 466 26.48 10.00 26.50
C HIS A 466 25.50 8.80 26.42
N LYS A 467 25.82 7.68 27.07
CA LYS A 467 24.93 6.50 27.13
C LYS A 467 23.62 6.79 27.87
N VAL A 468 23.70 7.51 28.99
CA VAL A 468 22.50 7.91 29.76
C VAL A 468 21.62 8.84 28.95
N ASN A 469 22.21 9.83 28.27
CA ASN A 469 21.46 10.79 27.46
C ASN A 469 20.83 10.16 26.21
N ILE A 470 21.51 9.24 25.52
CA ILE A 470 20.91 8.47 24.42
C ILE A 470 19.74 7.64 24.94
N SER A 471 19.91 6.95 26.07
CA SER A 471 18.85 6.16 26.68
C SER A 471 17.66 7.04 27.04
N PHE A 472 17.88 8.18 27.70
CA PHE A 472 16.83 9.14 28.03
C PHE A 472 16.14 9.70 26.78
N THR A 473 16.88 10.03 25.73
CA THR A 473 16.29 10.54 24.48
C THR A 473 15.45 9.47 23.78
N ARG A 474 15.89 8.20 23.80
CA ARG A 474 15.11 7.06 23.31
C ARG A 474 13.83 6.85 24.13
N TRP A 475 13.93 6.89 25.46
CA TRP A 475 12.78 6.78 26.36
C TRP A 475 11.80 7.94 26.19
N ALA A 476 12.31 9.17 26.13
CA ALA A 476 11.51 10.36 25.88
C ALA A 476 10.84 10.27 24.51
N GLY A 477 11.54 9.85 23.46
CA GLY A 477 10.96 9.57 22.15
C GLY A 477 9.85 8.50 22.23
N PHE A 478 10.10 7.41 22.95
CA PHE A 478 9.15 6.31 23.11
C PHE A 478 7.86 6.71 23.86
N ILE A 479 7.89 7.73 24.71
CA ILE A 479 6.71 8.19 25.45
C ILE A 479 6.06 9.40 24.76
N ILE A 480 6.86 10.40 24.39
CA ILE A 480 6.38 11.66 23.82
C ILE A 480 5.81 11.43 22.43
N ILE A 481 6.43 10.60 21.59
CA ILE A 481 5.94 10.39 20.21
C ILE A 481 4.55 9.73 20.23
N PRO A 482 4.29 8.63 20.94
CA PRO A 482 2.94 8.06 21.01
C PRO A 482 1.93 9.01 21.66
N LEU A 483 2.30 9.70 22.75
CA LEU A 483 1.40 10.65 23.40
C LEU A 483 1.05 11.80 22.45
N TRP A 484 2.02 12.36 21.76
CA TRP A 484 1.79 13.44 20.79
C TRP A 484 1.02 12.95 19.56
N PHE A 485 1.29 11.73 19.10
CA PHE A 485 0.54 11.11 18.02
C PHE A 485 -0.93 10.94 18.41
N THR A 486 -1.23 10.43 19.62
CA THR A 486 -2.59 10.28 20.12
C THR A 486 -3.31 11.61 20.31
N VAL A 487 -2.62 12.62 20.85
CA VAL A 487 -3.16 13.98 20.98
C VAL A 487 -3.45 14.58 19.59
N GLY A 488 -2.56 14.35 18.63
CA GLY A 488 -2.79 14.74 17.25
C GLY A 488 -3.98 14.01 16.63
N LEU A 489 -4.13 12.70 16.84
CA LEU A 489 -5.27 11.91 16.39
C LEU A 489 -6.59 12.44 16.96
N LEU A 490 -6.63 12.73 18.27
CA LEU A 490 -7.79 13.32 18.94
C LEU A 490 -8.11 14.74 18.45
N SER A 491 -7.08 15.48 18.02
CA SER A 491 -7.22 16.82 17.44
C SER A 491 -7.44 16.81 15.92
N LEU A 492 -7.75 15.67 15.30
CA LEU A 492 -7.92 15.56 13.83
C LEU A 492 -6.68 16.01 13.04
N GLY A 493 -5.49 15.70 13.55
CA GLY A 493 -4.20 16.05 12.96
C GLY A 493 -3.77 17.51 13.18
N ILE A 494 -4.55 18.33 13.88
CA ILE A 494 -4.22 19.75 14.14
C ILE A 494 -2.90 19.88 14.89
N LEU A 495 -2.70 19.07 15.93
CA LEU A 495 -1.54 19.15 16.80
C LEU A 495 -0.30 18.41 16.26
N TRP A 496 -0.36 17.82 15.06
CA TRP A 496 0.81 17.12 14.50
C TRP A 496 1.86 18.09 13.94
N PRO A 497 3.14 17.79 14.16
CA PRO A 497 4.23 18.62 13.67
C PRO A 497 4.24 18.67 12.13
N PRO A 498 4.65 19.81 11.54
CA PRO A 498 4.90 19.87 10.10
C PRO A 498 5.92 18.83 9.65
N GLN A 499 6.90 18.46 10.48
CA GLN A 499 7.89 17.43 10.14
C GLN A 499 7.26 16.05 9.90
N LEU A 500 6.19 15.69 10.61
CA LEU A 500 5.49 14.42 10.36
C LEU A 500 4.77 14.45 9.01
N ARG A 501 4.18 15.60 8.67
CA ARG A 501 3.52 15.84 7.36
C ARG A 501 4.53 15.85 6.22
N GLU A 502 5.68 16.48 6.42
CA GLU A 502 6.80 16.50 5.49
C GLU A 502 7.47 15.14 5.36
N CYS A 503 7.48 14.29 6.40
CA CYS A 503 7.99 12.92 6.30
C CYS A 503 7.06 12.01 5.48
N LEU A 504 5.75 12.22 5.59
CA LEU A 504 4.74 11.48 4.82
C LEU A 504 4.64 11.97 3.37
N GLY A 505 4.73 13.29 3.17
CA GLY A 505 4.67 13.91 1.85
C GLY A 505 6.01 13.93 1.14
N GLY A 506 7.11 14.20 1.83
CA GLY A 506 8.39 14.48 1.20
C GLY A 506 8.97 13.27 0.46
N PRO A 507 9.56 13.46 -0.73
CA PRO A 507 10.49 12.46 -1.23
C PRO A 507 11.60 12.36 -0.19
N LEU A 508 11.76 11.18 0.41
CA LEU A 508 13.04 10.84 1.05
C LEU A 508 14.06 11.03 -0.06
N GLU A 509 14.80 12.14 -0.01
CA GLU A 509 15.81 12.48 -1.01
C GLU A 509 16.72 11.26 -1.14
N THR A 510 16.54 10.52 -2.23
CA THR A 510 17.56 9.60 -2.69
C THR A 510 18.66 10.49 -3.24
N GLU A 511 19.56 10.92 -2.35
CA GLU A 511 20.89 11.43 -2.70
C GLU A 511 21.72 10.37 -3.46
N GLU A 512 21.19 9.17 -3.66
CA GLU A 512 21.79 8.12 -4.49
C GLU A 512 21.37 8.26 -5.96
N GLU A 513 21.90 9.27 -6.67
CA GLU A 513 22.16 9.22 -8.11
C GLU A 513 23.09 10.40 -8.50
N GLU A 514 24.26 10.46 -7.86
CA GLU A 514 25.52 10.91 -8.49
C GLU A 514 26.48 9.73 -8.66
#